data_AF-I4FYK2-F1
#
_entry.id   AF-I4FYK2-F1
#
_cell.length_a   1.000
_cell.length_b   1.000
_cell.length_c   1.000
_cell.angle_alpha   90.00
_cell.angle_beta   90.00
_cell.angle_gamma   90.00
#
_symmetry.space_group_name_H-M   'P 1'
#
loop_
_entity.id
_entity.type
_entity.pdbx_description
1 polymer ?
#
loop_
_entity_poly.entity_id
_entity_poly.type
_entity_poly.pdbx_seq_one_letter_code
_entity_poly.pdbx_strand_id
1 'polypeptide(L)'
;MKLSTESLDLIIITLAKRLFTDKNPSIRIKAAQSLAKLATEKAIPTLCQALEIEAYLNVSFAIMDAIIIISNLQSFNPMSETPKYDLRGANIANFADTVQGDQKAV
;
A
#
# COMPACT_ATOMS: atom_id res chain seq x y z
N MET A 1 -15.25 11.43 8.54
CA MET A 1 -15.76 10.98 9.85
C MET A 1 -14.84 9.87 10.34
N LYS A 2 -14.09 10.08 11.44
CA LYS A 2 -13.20 9.06 12.00
C LYS A 2 -14.07 8.11 12.84
N LEU A 3 -14.13 6.83 12.46
CA LEU A 3 -14.87 5.84 13.22
C LEU A 3 -14.22 5.71 14.62
N SER A 4 -15.02 5.54 15.68
CA SER A 4 -14.45 5.27 17.00
C SER A 4 -13.74 3.92 16.98
N THR A 5 -12.65 3.79 17.74
CA THR A 5 -11.87 2.55 17.82
C THR A 5 -12.74 1.37 18.23
N GLU A 6 -13.67 1.59 19.16
CA GLU A 6 -14.65 0.60 19.62
C GLU A 6 -15.59 0.13 18.49
N SER A 7 -16.11 1.06 17.68
CA SER A 7 -16.95 0.71 16.54
C SER A 7 -16.18 -0.06 15.48
N LEU A 8 -14.92 0.29 15.24
CA LEU A 8 -14.05 -0.41 14.30
C LEU A 8 -13.78 -1.85 14.76
N ASP A 9 -13.45 -2.03 16.04
CA ASP A 9 -13.21 -3.35 16.62
C ASP A 9 -14.47 -4.23 16.57
N LEU A 10 -15.65 -3.65 16.86
CA LEU A 10 -16.93 -4.35 16.74
C LEU A 10 -17.23 -4.82 15.30
N ILE A 11 -16.93 -3.98 14.30
CA ILE A 11 -17.08 -4.34 12.89
C ILE A 11 -16.14 -5.49 12.53
N ILE A 12 -14.86 -5.41 12.93
CA ILE A 12 -13.88 -6.47 12.67
C ILE A 12 -14.37 -7.79 13.28
N ILE A 13 -14.77 -7.79 14.56
CA ILE A 13 -15.27 -8.99 15.25
C ILE A 13 -16.51 -9.56 14.53
N THR A 14 -17.43 -8.70 14.11
CA THR A 14 -18.67 -9.14 13.45
C THR A 14 -18.39 -9.78 12.09
N LEU A 15 -17.50 -9.17 11.29
CA LEU A 15 -17.11 -9.70 9.99
C LEU A 15 -16.26 -10.97 10.14
N ALA A 16 -15.34 -11.02 11.11
CA ALA A 16 -14.56 -12.20 11.44
C ALA A 16 -15.48 -13.39 11.80
N LYS A 17 -16.50 -13.16 12.63
CA LYS A 17 -17.48 -14.19 12.97
C LYS A 17 -18.17 -14.77 11.72
N ARG A 18 -18.53 -13.92 10.76
CA ARG A 18 -19.10 -14.37 9.47
C ARG A 18 -18.08 -15.13 8.64
N LEU A 19 -16.83 -14.68 8.63
CA LEU A 19 -15.72 -15.37 7.95
C LEU A 19 -15.47 -16.77 8.50
N PHE A 20 -15.65 -17.02 9.80
CA PHE A 20 -15.38 -18.35 10.38
C PHE A 20 -16.58 -19.30 10.39
N THR A 21 -17.78 -18.77 10.64
CA THR A 21 -18.93 -19.62 11.05
C THR A 21 -20.02 -19.74 9.99
N ASP A 22 -20.00 -18.88 8.96
CA ASP A 22 -21.09 -18.86 8.00
C ASP A 22 -21.02 -20.08 7.07
N LYS A 23 -22.14 -20.79 6.94
CA LYS A 23 -22.24 -22.01 6.13
C LYS A 23 -22.11 -21.69 4.65
N ASN A 24 -22.49 -20.49 4.22
CA ASN A 24 -22.46 -20.10 2.82
C ASN A 24 -21.07 -19.52 2.45
N PRO A 25 -20.31 -20.17 1.54
CA PRO A 25 -19.01 -19.65 1.11
C PRO A 25 -19.06 -18.23 0.55
N SER A 26 -20.16 -17.84 -0.10
CA SER A 26 -20.33 -16.49 -0.63
C SER A 26 -20.39 -15.43 0.47
N ILE A 27 -20.93 -15.76 1.65
CA ILE A 27 -20.94 -14.86 2.81
C ILE A 27 -19.53 -14.72 3.38
N ARG A 28 -18.77 -15.82 3.47
CA ARG A 28 -17.37 -15.79 3.93
C ARG A 28 -16.48 -14.98 2.99
N ILE A 29 -16.62 -15.15 1.68
CA ILE A 29 -15.96 -14.30 0.66
C ILE A 29 -16.29 -12.83 0.90
N LYS A 30 -17.56 -12.51 1.09
CA LYS A 30 -17.98 -11.13 1.30
C LYS A 30 -17.41 -10.55 2.59
N ALA A 31 -17.29 -11.35 3.65
CA ALA A 31 -16.69 -10.95 4.91
C ALA A 31 -15.19 -10.62 4.72
N ALA A 32 -14.42 -11.50 4.05
CA ALA A 32 -13.00 -11.26 3.75
C ALA A 32 -12.80 -9.99 2.91
N GLN A 33 -13.59 -9.81 1.84
CA GLN A 33 -13.55 -8.60 1.02
C GLN A 33 -13.91 -7.33 1.80
N SER A 34 -14.82 -7.43 2.77
CA SER A 34 -15.21 -6.29 3.60
C SER A 34 -14.11 -5.93 4.59
N LEU A 35 -13.43 -6.92 5.17
CA LEU A 35 -12.23 -6.72 6.00
C LEU A 35 -11.10 -6.05 5.20
N ALA A 36 -10.89 -6.46 3.95
CA ALA A 36 -9.92 -5.81 3.06
C ALA A 36 -10.21 -4.30 2.86
N LYS A 37 -11.49 -3.96 2.66
CA LYS A 37 -11.94 -2.57 2.47
C LYS A 37 -11.83 -1.71 3.72
N LEU A 38 -11.85 -2.31 4.91
CA LEU A 38 -11.54 -1.59 6.14
C LEU A 38 -10.06 -1.17 6.21
N ALA A 39 -9.19 -1.82 5.41
CA ALA A 39 -7.78 -1.47 5.24
C ALA A 39 -7.02 -1.37 6.58
N THR A 40 -7.42 -2.20 7.55
CA THR A 40 -6.89 -2.16 8.92
C THR A 40 -6.00 -3.36 9.19
N GLU A 41 -4.76 -3.10 9.61
CA GLU A 41 -3.80 -4.16 9.98
C GLU A 41 -4.31 -5.04 11.12
N LYS A 42 -5.21 -4.52 11.97
CA LYS A 42 -5.85 -5.29 13.04
C LYS A 42 -6.58 -6.53 12.53
N ALA A 43 -7.01 -6.55 11.27
CA ALA A 43 -7.69 -7.69 10.66
C ALA A 43 -6.72 -8.77 10.14
N ILE A 44 -5.42 -8.47 9.97
CA ILE A 44 -4.45 -9.40 9.38
C ILE A 44 -4.34 -10.71 10.17
N PRO A 45 -4.16 -10.71 11.52
CA PRO A 45 -4.05 -11.96 12.27
C PRO A 45 -5.28 -12.86 12.10
N THR A 46 -6.47 -12.25 12.07
CA THR A 46 -7.74 -12.94 11.86
C THR A 46 -7.84 -13.55 10.47
N LEU A 47 -7.40 -12.82 9.43
CA LEU A 47 -7.39 -13.32 8.06
C LEU A 47 -6.41 -14.49 7.89
N CYS A 48 -5.22 -14.42 8.51
CA CYS A 48 -4.27 -15.53 8.50
C CYS A 48 -4.85 -16.80 9.15
N GLN A 49 -5.47 -16.67 10.33
CA GLN A 49 -6.15 -17.79 10.99
C GLN A 49 -7.27 -18.38 10.14
N ALA A 50 -8.06 -17.53 9.47
CA ALA A 50 -9.11 -18.00 8.56
C ALA A 50 -8.52 -18.78 7.38
N LEU A 51 -7.39 -18.36 6.84
CA LEU A 51 -6.74 -19.03 5.72
C LEU A 51 -6.27 -20.45 6.06
N GLU A 52 -5.80 -20.68 7.29
CA GLU A 52 -5.30 -21.98 7.74
C GLU A 52 -6.41 -23.05 7.84
N ILE A 53 -7.64 -22.64 8.13
CA ILE A 53 -8.75 -23.57 8.38
C ILE A 53 -9.80 -23.60 7.26
N GLU A 54 -9.72 -22.67 6.30
CA GLU A 54 -10.72 -22.56 5.23
C GLU A 54 -10.54 -23.67 4.18
N ALA A 55 -11.59 -24.45 3.97
CA ALA A 55 -11.57 -25.59 3.06
C ALA A 55 -11.90 -25.22 1.60
N TYR A 56 -12.59 -24.10 1.38
CA TYR A 56 -13.07 -23.72 0.05
C TYR A 56 -12.08 -22.79 -0.65
N LEU A 57 -11.49 -23.27 -1.75
CA LEU A 57 -10.46 -22.55 -2.52
C LEU A 57 -10.86 -21.11 -2.88
N ASN A 58 -12.11 -20.89 -3.30
CA ASN A 58 -12.61 -19.56 -3.66
C ASN A 58 -12.65 -18.60 -2.45
N VAL A 59 -12.91 -19.10 -1.25
CA VAL A 59 -12.85 -18.31 -0.03
C VAL A 59 -11.40 -18.04 0.36
N SER A 60 -10.53 -19.05 0.26
CA SER A 60 -9.09 -18.90 0.50
C SER A 60 -8.45 -17.83 -0.41
N PHE A 61 -8.79 -17.80 -1.70
CA PHE A 61 -8.33 -16.74 -2.61
C PHE A 61 -8.79 -15.35 -2.16
N ALA A 62 -10.06 -15.20 -1.76
CA ALA A 62 -10.55 -13.93 -1.24
C ALA A 62 -9.84 -13.49 0.06
N ILE A 63 -9.47 -14.45 0.92
CA ILE A 63 -8.70 -14.18 2.14
C ILE A 63 -7.26 -13.76 1.79
N MET A 64 -6.60 -14.45 0.87
CA MET A 64 -5.25 -14.11 0.38
C MET A 64 -5.22 -12.70 -0.22
N ASP A 65 -6.20 -12.39 -1.09
CA ASP A 65 -6.34 -11.06 -1.69
C ASP A 65 -6.53 -9.99 -0.61
N ALA A 66 -7.37 -10.27 0.41
CA ALA A 66 -7.60 -9.34 1.51
C ALA A 66 -6.32 -9.01 2.28
N ILE A 67 -5.48 -10.01 2.55
CA ILE A 67 -4.19 -9.82 3.24
C ILE A 67 -3.28 -8.91 2.40
N ILE A 68 -3.10 -9.22 1.11
CA ILE A 68 -2.24 -8.43 0.21
C ILE A 68 -2.75 -6.99 0.05
N ILE A 69 -4.05 -6.79 -0.08
CA ILE A 69 -4.64 -5.45 -0.16
C ILE A 69 -4.32 -4.63 1.08
N ILE A 70 -4.51 -5.18 2.27
CA ILE A 70 -4.23 -4.46 3.52
C ILE A 70 -2.74 -4.14 3.63
N SER A 71 -1.85 -5.10 3.35
CA SER A 71 -0.40 -4.89 3.39
C SER A 71 0.08 -3.83 2.39
N ASN A 72 -0.43 -3.85 1.15
CA ASN A 72 -0.04 -2.88 0.13
C ASN A 72 -0.53 -1.46 0.47
N LEU A 73 -1.73 -1.31 1.05
CA LEU A 73 -2.23 0.00 1.47
C LEU A 73 -1.37 0.65 2.56
N GLN A 74 -0.73 -0.14 3.41
CA GLN A 74 0.18 0.35 4.44
C GLN A 74 1.60 0.60 3.90
N SER A 75 1.98 -0.08 2.81
CA SER A 75 3.26 0.15 2.14
C SER A 75 3.35 1.50 1.40
N PHE A 76 2.23 2.18 1.14
CA PHE A 76 2.21 3.54 0.62
C PHE A 76 2.60 4.55 1.72
N ASN A 77 3.91 4.63 2.00
CA ASN A 77 4.51 5.80 2.59
C ASN A 77 4.89 6.73 1.42
N PRO A 78 4.12 7.80 1.10
CA PRO A 78 4.55 8.75 0.09
C PRO A 78 5.85 9.36 0.59
N MET A 79 6.95 8.98 -0.05
CA MET A 79 8.32 9.38 0.26
C MET A 79 8.36 10.88 0.58
N SER A 80 8.43 11.20 1.86
CA SER A 80 8.69 12.55 2.35
C SER A 80 10.14 12.84 2.03
N GLU A 81 10.40 13.55 0.93
CA GLU A 81 11.50 14.50 0.73
C GLU A 81 11.64 14.77 -0.76
N THR A 82 11.21 15.94 -1.21
CA THR A 82 11.85 16.58 -2.36
C THR A 82 13.25 16.99 -1.91
N PRO A 83 14.34 16.43 -2.47
CA PRO A 83 15.65 17.02 -2.26
C PRO A 83 15.60 18.41 -2.91
N LYS A 84 15.70 19.46 -2.10
CA LYS A 84 16.04 20.79 -2.64
C LYS A 84 17.46 20.65 -3.17
N TYR A 85 17.62 20.46 -4.49
CA TYR A 85 18.91 20.65 -5.13
C TYR A 85 19.31 22.11 -4.91
N ASP A 86 20.21 22.36 -3.96
CA ASP A 86 20.82 23.68 -3.81
C ASP A 86 21.81 23.88 -4.96
N LEU A 87 21.35 24.57 -6.01
CA LEU A 87 22.14 24.87 -7.20
C LEU A 87 23.25 25.91 -6.97
N ARG A 88 23.49 26.34 -5.73
CA ARG A 88 24.50 27.36 -5.38
C ARG A 88 25.95 26.97 -5.67
N GLY A 89 26.22 25.72 -6.06
CA GLY A 89 27.55 25.23 -6.43
C GLY A 89 27.74 24.83 -7.90
N ALA A 90 26.73 24.97 -8.76
CA ALA A 90 26.85 24.60 -10.17
C ALA A 90 27.74 25.62 -10.90
N ASN A 91 29.02 25.30 -11.03
CA ASN A 91 30.04 26.12 -11.68
C ASN A 91 29.85 26.10 -13.21
N ILE A 92 28.84 26.84 -13.70
CA ILE A 92 28.59 27.10 -15.12
C ILE A 92 29.48 28.25 -15.62
N ALA A 93 30.79 28.08 -15.53
CA ALA A 93 31.74 29.00 -16.14
C ALA A 93 32.93 28.17 -16.63
N ASN A 94 32.88 27.71 -17.88
CA ASN A 94 34.05 27.24 -18.66
C ASN A 94 33.70 27.02 -20.14
N PHE A 95 33.10 28.00 -20.80
CA PHE A 95 32.88 27.96 -22.26
C PHE A 95 33.36 29.24 -22.99
N ALA A 96 34.37 29.94 -22.47
CA ALA A 96 34.84 31.19 -23.10
C ALA A 96 36.34 31.27 -23.43
N ASP A 97 37.14 30.24 -23.20
CA ASP A 97 38.57 30.28 -23.56
C ASP A 97 38.96 29.07 -24.40
N THR A 98 38.85 29.18 -25.72
CA THR A 98 39.78 28.64 -26.74
C THR A 98 39.18 28.79 -28.16
N VAL A 99 39.25 29.99 -28.73
CA VAL A 99 39.40 30.17 -30.18
C VAL A 99 40.25 31.41 -30.42
N GLN A 100 41.56 31.26 -30.20
CA GLN A 100 42.55 32.17 -30.78
C GLN A 100 43.00 31.55 -32.09
N GLY A 101 42.20 31.75 -33.14
CA GLY A 101 42.55 31.44 -34.52
C GLY A 101 43.03 32.71 -35.20
N ASP A 102 44.33 32.76 -35.47
CA ASP A 102 45.00 33.76 -36.31
C ASP A 102 44.22 34.03 -37.61
N GLN A 103 43.78 35.27 -37.81
CA GLN A 103 43.58 35.81 -39.15
C GLN A 103 44.67 36.86 -39.40
N LYS A 104 45.79 36.38 -39.97
CA LYS A 104 46.77 37.26 -40.60
C LYS A 104 46.15 37.86 -41.87
N ALA A 105 46.12 39.18 -41.90
CA ALA A 105 45.96 39.95 -43.13
C ALA A 105 47.25 39.85 -43.96
N VAL A 106 47.17 39.26 -45.15
CA VAL A 106 47.82 39.69 -46.41
C VAL A 106 46.96 39.21 -47.57
#